data_AF-A0A1K1QU87-F1
#
_entry.id   AF-A0A1K1QU87-F1
#
_cell.length_a   1.000
_cell.length_b   1.000
_cell.length_c   1.000
_cell.angle_alpha   90.00
_cell.angle_beta   90.00
_cell.angle_gamma   90.00
#
_symmetry.space_group_name_H-M   'P 1'
#
loop_
_entity.id
_entity.type
_entity.pdbx_description
1 polymer ?
#
loop_
_entity_poly.entity_id
_entity_poly.type
_entity_poly.pdbx_seq_one_letter_code
_entity_poly.pdbx_strand_id
1 'polypeptide(L)' 'MGGCENQLRFQLGAALHLGIPIEQIREVFIQVQVFAGNARAFNAAAIFKSVADEFQKSE' A
#
# COMPACT_ATOMS: atom_id res chain seq x y z
N MET A 1 17.51 -0.54 -5.85
CA MET A 1 17.16 -1.70 -5.02
C MET A 1 15.65 -1.91 -5.10
N GLY A 2 15.22 -3.09 -5.55
CA GLY A 2 13.83 -3.58 -5.51
C GLY A 2 13.78 -4.88 -4.70
N GLY A 3 12.61 -5.54 -4.57
CA GLY A 3 12.48 -6.80 -3.83
C GLY A 3 11.84 -6.68 -2.43
N CYS A 4 11.19 -5.55 -2.12
CA CYS A 4 10.55 -5.31 -0.83
C CYS A 4 9.02 -5.55 -0.86
N GLU A 5 8.51 -6.27 -1.86
CA GLU A 5 7.06 -6.43 -2.10
C GLU A 5 6.38 -7.15 -0.93
N ASN A 6 7.04 -8.18 -0.37
CA ASN A 6 6.51 -8.94 0.76
C ASN A 6 6.45 -8.09 2.04
N GLN A 7 7.49 -7.29 2.32
CA GLN A 7 7.49 -6.38 3.48
C GLN A 7 6.42 -5.30 3.31
N LEU A 8 6.25 -4.79 2.09
CA LEU A 8 5.20 -3.81 1.79
C LEU A 8 3.80 -4.40 2.02
N ARG A 9 3.52 -5.63 1.53
CA ARG A 9 2.23 -6.29 1.80
C ARG A 9 1.97 -6.46 3.29
N PHE A 10 2.96 -6.93 4.04
CA PHE A 10 2.84 -7.10 5.49
C PHE A 10 2.51 -5.78 6.19
N GLN A 11 3.25 -4.71 5.89
CA GLN A 11 3.04 -3.40 6.50
C GLN A 11 1.66 -2.79 6.14
N LEU A 12 1.21 -2.94 4.90
CA LEU A 12 -0.11 -2.47 4.47
C LEU A 12 -1.24 -3.23 5.18
N GLY A 13 -1.13 -4.56 5.33
CA GLY A 13 -2.09 -5.35 6.09
C GLY A 13 -2.11 -4.99 7.57
N ALA A 14 -0.94 -4.75 8.17
CA ALA A 14 -0.84 -4.28 9.55
C ALA A 14 -1.49 -2.89 9.73
N ALA A 15 -1.27 -1.97 8.80
CA ALA A 15 -1.88 -0.63 8.82
C ALA A 15 -3.41 -0.70 8.84
N LEU A 16 -4.02 -1.56 8.01
CA LEU A 16 -5.48 -1.75 7.97
C LEU A 16 -6.01 -2.34 9.28
N HIS A 17 -5.37 -3.37 9.84
CA HIS A 17 -5.77 -3.95 11.13
C HIS A 17 -5.62 -2.98 12.31
N LEU A 18 -4.71 -2.01 12.22
CA LEU A 18 -4.56 -0.94 13.21
C LEU A 18 -5.60 0.18 13.05
N GLY A 19 -6.50 0.08 12.07
CA GLY A 19 -7.56 1.06 11.82
C GLY A 19 -7.12 2.28 11.02
N ILE A 20 -5.97 2.23 10.34
CA ILE A 20 -5.58 3.31 9.41
C ILE A 20 -6.52 3.26 8.20
N PRO A 21 -7.22 4.37 7.87
CA PRO A 21 -8.18 4.36 6.79
C PRO A 21 -7.49 4.24 5.43
N ILE A 22 -8.14 3.52 4.51
CA ILE A 22 -7.67 3.27 3.14
C ILE A 22 -7.25 4.57 2.44
N GLU A 23 -8.01 5.63 2.65
CA GLU A 23 -7.77 6.95 2.05
C GLU A 23 -6.46 7.58 2.51
N GLN A 24 -6.08 7.42 3.78
CA GLN A 24 -4.77 7.89 4.25
C GLN A 24 -3.63 7.09 3.63
N ILE A 25 -3.81 5.78 3.43
CA ILE A 25 -2.80 4.94 2.77
C ILE A 25 -2.65 5.34 1.29
N ARG A 26 -3.76 5.70 0.62
CA ARG A 26 -3.72 6.19 -0.77
C ARG A 26 -2.93 7.49 -0.91
N GLU A 27 -3.09 8.43 0.02
CA GLU A 27 -2.33 9.70 0.03
C GLU A 27 -0.82 9.47 0.13
N VAL A 28 -0.37 8.44 0.85
CA VAL A 28 1.05 8.08 0.91
C VAL A 28 1.61 7.78 -0.48
N PHE A 29 0.84 7.12 -1.36
CA PHE A 29 1.33 6.84 -2.73
C PHE A 29 1.45 8.09 -3.59
N ILE A 30 0.60 9.11 -3.36
CA ILE A 30 0.74 10.42 -4.02
C ILE A 30 2.05 11.09 -3.57
N GLN A 31 2.39 11.02 -2.30
CA GLN A 31 3.68 11.52 -1.81
C GLN A 31 4.86 10.71 -2.36
N VAL A 32 4.75 9.37 -2.39
CA VAL A 32 5.77 8.48 -2.97
C VAL A 32 5.98 8.80 -4.45
N GLN A 33 4.93 9.19 -5.18
CA GLN A 33 5.05 9.61 -6.57
C GLN A 33 6.00 10.81 -6.71
N VAL A 34 5.85 11.82 -5.84
CA VAL A 34 6.67 13.03 -5.85
C VAL A 34 8.12 12.74 -5.42
N PHE A 35 8.32 11.94 -4.38
CA PHE A 35 9.65 11.74 -3.78
C PHE A 35 10.44 10.54 -4.33
N ALA A 36 9.76 9.53 -4.87
CA ALA A 36 10.35 8.27 -5.32
C ALA A 36 9.97 7.87 -6.74
N GLY A 37 9.15 8.68 -7.42
CA GLY A 37 8.79 8.55 -8.83
C GLY A 37 7.58 7.66 -9.09
N ASN A 38 6.96 7.89 -10.26
CA ASN A 38 5.74 7.24 -10.71
C ASN A 38 5.79 5.71 -10.65
N ALA A 39 6.89 5.10 -11.13
CA ALA A 39 7.00 3.65 -11.21
C ALA A 39 6.89 2.97 -9.83
N ARG A 40 7.50 3.56 -8.79
CA ARG A 40 7.44 3.01 -7.44
C ARG A 40 6.07 3.22 -6.81
N ALA A 41 5.48 4.40 -7.00
CA ALA A 41 4.15 4.71 -6.49
C ALA A 41 3.08 3.78 -7.08
N PHE A 42 3.08 3.58 -8.40
CA PHE A 42 2.09 2.71 -9.05
C PHE A 42 2.28 1.24 -8.71
N ASN A 43 3.52 0.74 -8.64
CA ASN A 43 3.77 -0.64 -8.21
C ASN A 43 3.29 -0.87 -6.77
N ALA A 44 3.54 0.08 -5.87
CA ALA A 44 3.08 0.01 -4.49
C ALA A 44 1.55 0.09 -4.38
N ALA A 45 0.91 0.97 -5.14
CA ALA A 45 -0.54 1.10 -5.19
C ALA A 45 -1.23 -0.16 -5.74
N ALA A 46 -0.63 -0.83 -6.74
CA ALA A 46 -1.14 -2.10 -7.25
C ALA A 46 -1.09 -3.21 -6.19
N ILE A 47 -0.02 -3.28 -5.41
CA ILE A 47 0.10 -4.20 -4.27
C ILE A 47 -0.95 -3.88 -3.21
N PHE A 48 -1.11 -2.59 -2.86
CA PHE A 48 -2.11 -2.16 -1.89
C PHE A 48 -3.53 -2.50 -2.32
N LYS A 49 -3.87 -2.34 -3.60
CA LYS A 49 -5.19 -2.74 -4.11
C LYS A 49 -5.49 -4.21 -3.79
N SER A 50 -4.55 -5.13 -4.05
CA SER A 50 -4.74 -6.54 -3.71
C SER A 50 -4.93 -6.77 -2.20
N VAL A 51 -4.13 -6.11 -1.36
CA VAL A 51 -4.22 -6.24 0.10
C VAL A 51 -5.53 -5.69 0.64
N ALA A 52 -5.99 -4.54 0.13
CA ALA A 52 -7.27 -3.95 0.51
C ALA A 52 -8.45 -4.84 0.09
N ASP A 53 -8.42 -5.37 -1.14
CA ASP A 53 -9.45 -6.30 -1.64
C ASP A 53 -9.47 -7.62 -0.82
N GLU A 54 -8.32 -8.09 -0.32
CA GLU A 54 -8.21 -9.25 0.59
C GLU A 54 -8.76 -8.93 1.99
N PHE A 55 -8.40 -7.76 2.54
CA PHE A 55 -8.87 -7.29 3.85
C PHE A 55 -10.39 -7.15 3.89
N GLN A 56 -11.00 -6.52 2.88
CA GLN A 56 -12.45 -6.35 2.78
C GLN A 56 -13.25 -7.65 2.66
N LYS A 57 -12.62 -8.77 2.28
CA LYS A 57 -13.25 -10.11 2.25
C LYS A 57 -13.15 -10.85 3.60
N SER A 58 -12.25 -10.39 4.46
CA SER A 58 -11.93 -11.03 5.74
C SER A 58 -12.77 -10.47 6.89
N GLU A 59 -13.30 -9.26 6.71
CA GLU A 59 -14.32 -8.61 7.53
C GLU A 59 -15.74 -9.04 7.13
#